data_AF-A0A1T4TT92-F1
#
_entry.id   AF-A0A1T4TT92-F1
#
_cell.length_a   1.000
_cell.length_b   1.000
_cell.length_c   1.000
_cell.angle_alpha   90.00
_cell.angle_beta   90.00
_cell.angle_gamma   90.00
#
_symmetry.space_group_name_H-M   'P 1'
#
loop_
_entity.id
_entity.type
_entity.pdbx_description
1 polymer ?
#
loop_
_entity_poly.entity_id
_entity_poly.type
_entity_poly.pdbx_seq_one_letter_code
_entity_poly.pdbx_strand_id
1 'polypeptide(L)'
;MKARKRWLYFVLIMLNIPLGLATRWAPQYFPSLIRTYGGDVFSATCIFFGFRFLYPVKSLLQVSLISYLVCIAIELQQLYQAEWAVKLRNTPLGILLGHGFLWSDCVCYLVGTMIAAALGFVLERLLHLER
;
A
#
# COMPACT_ATOMS: atom_id res chain seq x y z
N MET A 1 19.75 4.59 -13.97
CA MET A 1 18.52 3.77 -13.98
C MET A 1 17.99 3.52 -12.57
N LYS A 2 18.67 2.68 -11.76
CA LYS A 2 18.21 2.32 -10.40
C LYS A 2 17.96 3.52 -9.48
N ALA A 3 18.89 4.47 -9.42
CA ALA A 3 18.75 5.67 -8.58
C ALA A 3 17.56 6.56 -8.99
N ARG A 4 17.32 6.74 -10.30
CA ARG A 4 16.16 7.50 -10.80
C ARG A 4 14.83 6.81 -10.46
N LYS A 5 14.77 5.48 -10.60
CA LYS A 5 13.60 4.70 -10.15
C LYS A 5 13.38 4.85 -8.64
N ARG A 6 14.44 4.75 -7.83
CA ARG A 6 14.34 4.97 -6.37
C ARG A 6 13.80 6.37 -6.06
N TRP A 7 14.31 7.40 -6.72
CA TRP A 7 13.79 8.76 -6.52
C TRP A 7 12.32 8.90 -6.92
N LEU A 8 11.91 8.32 -8.05
CA LEU A 8 10.51 8.30 -8.47
C LEU A 8 9.61 7.67 -7.39
N TYR A 9 9.94 6.46 -6.95
CA TYR A 9 9.13 5.76 -5.93
C TYR A 9 9.22 6.40 -4.56
N PHE A 10 10.33 7.05 -4.21
CA PHE A 10 10.43 7.87 -3.00
C PHE A 10 9.44 9.03 -3.01
N VAL A 11 9.39 9.79 -4.11
CA VAL A 11 8.41 10.88 -4.27
C VAL A 11 6.98 10.33 -4.22
N LEU A 12 6.70 9.21 -4.90
CA LEU A 12 5.39 8.57 -4.84
C LEU A 12 5.00 8.18 -3.42
N ILE A 13 5.91 7.64 -2.60
CA ILE A 13 5.64 7.33 -1.19
C ILE A 13 5.34 8.62 -0.40
N MET A 14 6.16 9.66 -0.57
CA MET A 14 5.97 10.94 0.13
C MET A 14 4.64 11.62 -0.21
N LEU A 15 4.12 11.42 -1.43
CA LEU A 15 2.79 11.90 -1.83
C LEU A 15 1.67 10.97 -1.36
N ASN A 16 1.91 9.66 -1.35
CA ASN A 16 0.91 8.65 -1.00
C ASN A 16 0.52 8.74 0.49
N ILE A 17 1.50 8.83 1.39
CA ILE A 17 1.26 8.89 2.84
C ILE A 17 0.24 9.99 3.24
N PRO A 18 0.43 11.28 2.87
CA PRO A 18 -0.52 12.31 3.26
C PRO A 18 -1.90 12.12 2.61
N LEU A 19 -1.97 11.59 1.38
CA LEU A 19 -3.25 11.29 0.72
C LEU A 19 -4.01 10.16 1.45
N GLY A 20 -3.32 9.08 1.79
CA GLY A 20 -3.88 7.98 2.57
C GLY A 20 -4.35 8.45 3.95
N LEU A 21 -3.55 9.24 4.64
CA LEU A 21 -3.94 9.83 5.93
C LEU A 21 -5.13 10.79 5.80
N ALA A 22 -5.19 11.59 4.73
CA ALA A 22 -6.30 12.50 4.48
C ALA A 22 -7.65 11.76 4.36
N THR A 23 -7.68 10.56 3.77
CA THR A 23 -8.91 9.75 3.71
C THR A 23 -9.46 9.39 5.09
N ARG A 24 -8.59 9.27 6.11
CA ARG A 24 -8.95 8.93 7.49
C ARG A 24 -9.19 10.16 8.36
N TRP A 25 -8.41 11.23 8.18
CA TRP A 25 -8.50 12.46 8.99
C TRP A 25 -9.59 13.42 8.53
N ALA A 26 -9.85 13.47 7.22
CA ALA A 26 -10.78 14.42 6.64
C ALA A 26 -11.83 13.73 5.73
N PRO A 27 -12.52 12.70 6.25
CA PRO A 27 -13.46 11.89 5.47
C PRO A 27 -14.63 12.70 4.87
N GLN A 28 -14.92 13.89 5.41
CA GLN A 28 -15.93 14.85 4.91
C GLN A 28 -15.64 15.39 3.51
N TYR A 29 -14.39 15.43 3.08
CA TYR A 29 -14.03 15.93 1.75
C TYR A 29 -14.04 14.84 0.67
N PHE A 30 -14.26 13.58 1.06
CA PHE A 30 -14.22 12.44 0.16
C PHE A 30 -15.62 11.85 -0.07
N PRO A 31 -15.93 11.40 -1.31
CA PRO A 31 -17.10 10.58 -1.59
C PRO A 31 -17.15 9.34 -0.69
N SER A 32 -18.36 8.80 -0.48
CA SER A 32 -18.60 7.64 0.40
C SER A 32 -17.66 6.46 0.13
N LEU A 33 -17.41 6.14 -1.14
CA LEU A 33 -16.51 5.04 -1.52
C LEU A 33 -15.06 5.27 -1.04
N ILE A 34 -14.51 6.46 -1.27
CA ILE A 34 -13.12 6.80 -0.92
C ILE A 34 -12.99 6.96 0.59
N ARG A 35 -14.02 7.48 1.26
CA ARG A 35 -14.08 7.54 2.72
C ARG A 35 -13.93 6.15 3.34
N THR A 36 -14.62 5.16 2.79
CA THR A 36 -14.65 3.81 3.37
C THR A 36 -13.42 2.99 3.00
N TYR A 37 -13.00 3.02 1.74
CA TYR A 37 -11.98 2.09 1.20
C TYR A 37 -10.66 2.77 0.79
N GLY A 38 -10.64 4.10 0.74
CA GLY A 38 -9.49 4.85 0.23
C GLY A 38 -8.23 4.59 1.04
N GLY A 39 -8.35 4.50 2.37
CA GLY A 39 -7.22 4.21 3.25
C GLY A 39 -6.51 2.90 2.89
N ASP A 40 -7.26 1.84 2.58
CA ASP A 40 -6.70 0.51 2.32
C ASP A 40 -6.09 0.43 0.92
N VAL A 41 -6.71 1.09 -0.05
CA VAL A 41 -6.14 1.28 -1.39
C VAL A 41 -4.81 2.05 -1.32
N PHE A 42 -4.75 3.15 -0.57
CA PHE A 42 -3.51 3.91 -0.37
C PHE A 42 -2.45 3.11 0.40
N SER A 43 -2.86 2.31 1.37
CA SER A 43 -1.96 1.40 2.08
C SER A 43 -1.31 0.38 1.14
N ALA A 44 -2.09 -0.33 0.32
CA ALA A 44 -1.55 -1.28 -0.66
C ALA A 44 -0.62 -0.63 -1.69
N THR A 45 -1.01 0.54 -2.22
CA THR A 45 -0.16 1.28 -3.16
C THR A 45 1.16 1.71 -2.50
N CYS A 46 1.13 2.08 -1.21
CA CYS A 46 2.33 2.45 -0.46
C CYS A 46 3.27 1.26 -0.25
N ILE A 47 2.74 0.09 0.10
CA ILE A 47 3.52 -1.16 0.22
C ILE A 47 4.19 -1.49 -1.13
N PHE A 48 3.45 -1.40 -2.23
CA PHE A 48 3.99 -1.60 -3.57
C PHE A 48 5.14 -0.64 -3.90
N PHE A 49 4.94 0.67 -3.68
CA PHE A 49 5.99 1.67 -3.92
C PHE A 49 7.22 1.41 -3.04
N GLY A 50 7.03 0.97 -1.80
CA GLY A 50 8.11 0.57 -0.89
C GLY A 50 8.93 -0.59 -1.44
N PHE A 51 8.29 -1.69 -1.87
CA PHE A 51 9.00 -2.80 -2.50
C PHE A 51 9.72 -2.38 -3.78
N ARG A 52 9.09 -1.52 -4.58
CA ARG A 52 9.64 -1.04 -5.83
C ARG A 52 10.81 -0.06 -5.64
N PHE A 53 10.83 0.67 -4.52
CA PHE A 53 11.96 1.47 -4.04
C PHE A 53 13.13 0.57 -3.60
N LEU A 54 12.88 -0.46 -2.79
CA LEU A 54 13.90 -1.38 -2.31
C LEU A 54 14.51 -2.22 -3.44
N TYR A 55 13.66 -2.74 -4.32
CA TYR A 55 14.03 -3.68 -5.39
C TYR A 55 13.77 -3.09 -6.78
N PRO A 56 14.55 -2.09 -7.23
CA PRO A 56 14.20 -1.30 -8.40
C PRO A 56 14.32 -2.03 -9.76
N VAL A 57 14.80 -3.27 -9.76
CA VAL A 57 15.14 -4.07 -10.96
C VAL A 57 14.24 -5.31 -11.09
N LYS A 58 13.47 -5.65 -10.05
CA LYS A 58 12.54 -6.78 -10.10
C LYS A 58 11.37 -6.44 -11.04
N SER A 59 10.79 -7.47 -11.64
CA SER A 59 9.64 -7.29 -12.53
C SER A 59 8.45 -6.69 -11.76
N LEU A 60 7.67 -5.81 -12.41
CA LEU A 60 6.48 -5.21 -11.81
C LEU A 60 5.48 -6.29 -11.34
N LEU A 61 5.36 -7.38 -12.08
CA LEU A 61 4.48 -8.50 -11.72
C LEU A 61 4.94 -9.20 -10.43
N GLN A 62 6.24 -9.47 -10.28
CA GLN A 62 6.78 -10.04 -9.02
C GLN A 62 6.55 -9.10 -7.84
N VAL A 63 6.81 -7.80 -8.02
CA VAL A 63 6.57 -6.80 -6.97
C VAL A 63 5.09 -6.72 -6.62
N SER A 64 4.19 -6.79 -7.61
CA SER A 64 2.74 -6.79 -7.40
C SER A 64 2.30 -7.99 -6.55
N LEU A 65 2.72 -9.20 -6.94
CA LEU A 65 2.40 -10.42 -6.21
C LEU A 65 2.91 -10.38 -4.77
N ILE A 66 4.17 -10.00 -4.56
CA ILE A 66 4.76 -9.90 -3.22
C ILE A 66 4.00 -8.86 -2.37
N SER A 67 3.70 -7.69 -2.95
CA SER A 67 3.00 -6.61 -2.23
C SER A 67 1.60 -7.05 -1.82
N TYR A 68 0.85 -7.69 -2.72
CA TYR A 68 -0.48 -8.20 -2.42
C TYR A 68 -0.44 -9.30 -1.35
N LEU A 69 0.51 -10.26 -1.45
CA LEU A 69 0.69 -11.29 -0.43
C LEU A 69 1.03 -10.71 0.93
N VAL A 70 1.81 -9.62 0.98
CA VAL A 70 2.12 -8.92 2.24
C VAL A 70 0.86 -8.28 2.82
N CYS A 71 0.02 -7.62 2.02
CA CYS A 71 -1.25 -7.08 2.50
C CYS A 71 -2.15 -8.19 3.08
N ILE A 72 -2.28 -9.32 2.37
CA ILE A 72 -3.06 -10.47 2.86
C ILE A 72 -2.44 -11.06 4.13
N ALA A 73 -1.11 -11.13 4.25
CA ALA A 73 -0.46 -11.60 5.47
C ALA A 73 -0.74 -10.68 6.66
N ILE A 74 -0.78 -9.35 6.44
CA ILE A 74 -1.17 -8.38 7.48
C ILE A 74 -2.61 -8.62 7.93
N GLU A 75 -3.54 -8.84 7.00
CA GLU A 75 -4.94 -9.15 7.33
C GLU A 75 -5.10 -10.49 8.08
N LEU A 76 -4.41 -11.54 7.63
CA LEU A 76 -4.44 -12.84 8.30
C LEU A 76 -3.83 -12.75 9.72
N GLN A 77 -2.82 -11.91 9.92
CA GLN A 77 -2.27 -11.62 11.24
C GLN A 77 -3.30 -10.97 12.17
N GLN A 78 -4.37 -10.37 11.65
CA GLN A 78 -5.43 -9.82 12.49
C GLN A 78 -6.39 -10.89 13.03
N LEU A 79 -6.52 -12.04 12.36
CA LEU A 79 -7.28 -13.19 12.87
C LEU A 79 -6.58 -13.85 14.07
N TYR A 80 -5.29 -13.58 14.26
CA TYR A 80 -4.53 -14.08 15.39
C TYR A 80 -4.77 -13.23 16.65
N GLN A 81 -5.57 -13.76 17.58
CA GLN A 81 -6.09 -13.03 18.76
C GLN A 81 -5.36 -13.34 20.07
N ALA A 82 -4.10 -13.78 20.04
CA ALA A 82 -3.34 -13.95 21.27
C ALA A 82 -3.12 -12.61 21.99
N GLU A 83 -3.13 -12.62 23.33
CA GLU A 83 -3.07 -11.39 24.14
C GLU A 83 -1.87 -10.50 23.84
N TRP A 84 -0.70 -11.08 23.56
CA TRP A 84 0.51 -10.34 23.21
C TRP A 84 0.37 -9.62 21.85
N ALA A 85 -0.31 -10.24 20.88
CA ALA A 85 -0.53 -9.67 19.55
C ALA A 85 -1.60 -8.57 19.59
N VAL A 86 -2.64 -8.75 20.41
CA VAL A 86 -3.65 -7.70 20.67
C VAL A 86 -3.01 -6.51 21.39
N LYS A 87 -2.18 -6.73 22.42
CA LYS A 87 -1.45 -5.66 23.12
C LYS A 87 -0.57 -4.86 22.18
N LEU A 88 0.13 -5.53 21.26
CA LEU A 88 0.98 -4.88 20.26
C LEU A 88 0.16 -4.05 19.26
N ARG A 89 -0.99 -4.54 18.80
CA ARG A 89 -1.93 -3.79 17.96
C ARG A 89 -2.55 -2.58 18.67
N ASN A 90 -2.70 -2.62 19.98
CA ASN A 90 -3.22 -1.49 20.76
C ASN A 90 -2.16 -0.42 21.10
N THR A 91 -0.95 -0.52 20.51
CA THR A 91 0.05 0.55 20.57
C THR A 91 -0.15 1.55 19.42
N PRO A 92 0.43 2.77 19.47
CA PRO A 92 0.37 3.72 18.36
C PRO A 92 0.92 3.16 17.03
N LEU A 93 1.85 2.20 17.13
CA LEU A 93 2.40 1.48 15.98
C LEU A 93 1.42 0.47 15.38
N GLY A 94 0.44 0.00 16.16
CA GLY A 94 -0.57 -0.95 15.72
C GLY A 94 -1.57 -0.39 14.71
N ILE A 95 -1.63 0.93 14.53
CA ILE A 95 -2.37 1.58 13.43
C ILE A 95 -1.90 1.08 12.05
N LEU A 96 -0.63 0.68 11.93
CA LEU A 96 -0.07 0.07 10.72
C LEU A 96 -0.50 -1.38 10.52
N LEU A 97 -0.89 -2.09 11.59
CA LEU A 97 -1.26 -3.51 11.57
C LEU A 97 -2.77 -3.73 11.37
N GLY A 98 -3.57 -2.67 11.53
CA GLY A 98 -5.02 -2.71 11.37
C GLY A 98 -5.75 -3.36 12.56
N HIS A 99 -7.06 -3.13 12.60
CA HIS A 99 -7.94 -3.58 13.69
C HIS A 99 -9.18 -4.29 13.15
N GLY A 100 -9.03 -5.57 12.85
CA GLY A 100 -10.15 -6.46 12.52
C GLY A 100 -10.22 -6.80 11.04
N PHE A 101 -10.39 -8.08 10.76
CA PHE A 101 -10.36 -8.62 9.41
C PHE A 101 -11.66 -8.31 8.66
N LEU A 102 -11.54 -7.69 7.48
CA LEU A 102 -12.65 -7.51 6.55
C LEU A 102 -12.30 -8.06 5.16
N TRP A 103 -13.20 -8.86 4.58
CA TRP A 103 -13.03 -9.37 3.22
C TRP A 103 -12.97 -8.26 2.16
N SER A 104 -13.60 -7.11 2.43
CA SER A 104 -13.49 -5.92 1.58
C SER A 104 -12.04 -5.48 1.41
N ASP A 105 -11.20 -5.69 2.43
CA ASP A 105 -9.85 -5.15 2.47
C ASP A 105 -8.97 -5.94 1.51
N CYS A 106 -9.18 -7.25 1.40
CA CYS A 106 -8.57 -8.08 0.36
C CYS A 106 -8.84 -7.53 -1.05
N VAL A 107 -10.08 -7.11 -1.33
CA VAL A 107 -10.45 -6.52 -2.63
C VAL A 107 -9.80 -5.14 -2.80
N CYS A 108 -9.81 -4.30 -1.76
CA CYS A 108 -9.18 -2.99 -1.79
C CYS A 108 -7.67 -3.08 -2.02
N TYR A 109 -7.00 -4.05 -1.41
CA TYR A 109 -5.58 -4.29 -1.61
C TYR A 109 -5.26 -4.82 -3.01
N LEU A 110 -6.12 -5.66 -3.57
CA LEU A 110 -5.99 -6.09 -4.97
C LEU A 110 -6.09 -4.88 -5.91
N VAL A 111 -7.12 -4.05 -5.73
CA VAL A 111 -7.34 -2.85 -6.54
C VAL A 111 -6.18 -1.87 -6.38
N GLY A 112 -5.74 -1.59 -5.14
CA GLY A 112 -4.60 -0.70 -4.88
C GLY A 112 -3.31 -1.21 -5.49
N THR A 113 -3.04 -2.52 -5.41
CA THR A 113 -1.85 -3.11 -6.02
C THR A 113 -1.89 -2.99 -7.54
N MET A 114 -3.05 -3.22 -8.16
CA MET A 114 -3.24 -3.05 -9.60
C MET A 114 -3.04 -1.60 -10.06
N ILE A 115 -3.57 -0.63 -9.30
CA ILE A 115 -3.36 0.81 -9.56
C ILE A 115 -1.88 1.14 -9.46
N ALA A 116 -1.19 0.68 -8.42
CA ALA A 116 0.23 0.94 -8.23
C ALA A 116 1.09 0.33 -9.34
N ALA A 117 0.75 -0.89 -9.78
CA ALA A 117 1.43 -1.56 -10.88
C ALA A 117 1.23 -0.83 -12.21
N ALA A 118 0.01 -0.37 -12.51
CA ALA A 118 -0.30 0.41 -13.69
C ALA A 118 0.43 1.76 -13.70
N LEU A 119 0.44 2.47 -12.57
CA LEU A 119 1.20 3.72 -12.41
C LEU A 119 2.69 3.48 -12.59
N GLY A 120 3.24 2.44 -11.96
CA GLY A 120 4.65 2.07 -12.11
C GLY A 120 5.02 1.77 -13.55
N PHE A 121 4.18 1.02 -14.27
CA PHE A 121 4.37 0.72 -15.69
C PHE A 121 4.38 2.00 -16.55
N VAL A 122 3.37 2.86 -16.39
CA VAL A 122 3.23 4.09 -17.17
C VAL A 122 4.39 5.06 -16.88
N LEU A 123 4.69 5.31 -15.61
CA LEU A 123 5.72 6.27 -15.22
C LEU A 123 7.13 5.80 -15.60
N GLU A 124 7.43 4.51 -15.46
CA GLU A 124 8.72 3.97 -15.91
C GLU A 124 8.89 4.08 -17.43
N ARG A 125 7.81 3.90 -18.20
CA ARG A 125 7.82 4.06 -19.65
C ARG A 125 8.01 5.51 -20.08
N LEU A 126 7.22 6.41 -19.51
CA LEU A 126 7.27 7.86 -19.81
C LEU A 126 8.62 8.47 -19.47
N LEU A 127 9.28 8.00 -18.41
CA LEU A 127 10.58 8.52 -17.97
C LEU A 127 11.76 7.75 -18.59
N HIS A 128 11.51 6.87 -19.57
CA HIS A 128 12.52 6.02 -20.23
C HIS A 128 13.38 5.22 -19.23
N LEU A 129 12.74 4.72 -18.17
CA LEU A 129 13.35 3.88 -17.15
C LEU A 129 13.17 2.39 -17.46
N GLU A 130 12.69 2.02 -18.65
CA GLU A 130 12.52 0.63 -19.10
C GLU A 130 13.87 -0.07 -19.30
N ARG A 131 14.45 -0.58 -18.21
CA ARG A 131 15.52 -1.61 -18.13
C ARG A 131 15.87 -1.83 -16.65
#